data_AF-A0A941XIR2-F1
#
_entry.id   AF-A0A941XIR2-F1
#
_cell.length_a   1.000
_cell.length_b   1.000
_cell.length_c   1.000
_cell.angle_alpha   90.00
_cell.angle_beta   90.00
_cell.angle_gamma   90.00
#
_symmetry.space_group_name_H-M   'P 1'
#
loop_
_entity.id
_entity.type
_entity.pdbx_description
1 polymer ?
#
loop_
_entity_poly.entity_id
_entity_poly.type
_entity_poly.pdbx_seq_one_letter_code
_entity_poly.pdbx_strand_id
1 'polypeptide(L)'
;MNKKNIIWGIALLLASCTQEMEYQPQSSELRISVGVNETRVSQGNDGYTFDTNDEIGVFVTSEGKSIQATDKSYNMKNRWSGSGWVAERPMYWTSDEVGTKNNVIGYYPYTTTVSDPTKFVFTVAADQSTAKKKKKNDFLYG
;
A
#
# COMPACT_ATOMS: atom_id res chain seq x y z
N MET A 1 27.05 42.91 -69.86
CA MET A 1 27.25 43.35 -68.47
C MET A 1 26.79 42.24 -67.51
N ASN A 2 27.77 41.44 -67.07
CA ASN A 2 27.99 40.84 -65.75
C ASN A 2 26.85 40.40 -64.81
N LYS A 3 27.00 39.11 -64.41
CA LYS A 3 26.76 38.46 -63.10
C LYS A 3 25.34 37.97 -62.78
N LYS A 4 25.19 36.64 -62.70
CA LYS A 4 24.37 35.97 -61.67
C LYS A 4 25.07 34.68 -61.20
N ASN A 5 25.69 34.75 -60.02
CA ASN A 5 26.23 33.61 -59.29
C ASN A 5 25.05 32.83 -58.69
N ILE A 6 24.88 31.56 -59.06
CA ILE A 6 23.88 30.66 -58.49
C ILE A 6 24.54 29.96 -57.29
N ILE A 7 24.10 30.35 -56.09
CA ILE A 7 24.49 29.75 -54.81
C ILE A 7 23.78 28.41 -54.69
N TRP A 8 24.54 27.32 -54.59
CA TRP A 8 24.01 26.01 -54.23
C TRP A 8 23.72 25.97 -52.72
N GLY A 9 22.44 25.90 -52.36
CA GLY A 9 22.00 25.71 -50.98
C GLY A 9 22.21 24.25 -50.55
N ILE A 10 22.96 24.06 -49.47
CA ILE A 10 23.08 22.78 -48.78
C ILE A 10 21.83 22.58 -47.92
N ALA A 11 21.07 21.53 -48.21
CA ALA A 11 19.96 21.09 -47.35
C ALA A 11 20.53 20.30 -46.16
N LEU A 12 20.51 20.92 -44.97
CA LEU A 12 20.76 20.23 -43.70
C LEU A 12 19.50 19.46 -43.29
N LEU A 13 19.54 18.14 -43.43
CA LEU A 13 18.58 17.23 -42.80
C LEU A 13 18.97 17.12 -41.31
N LEU A 14 18.26 17.86 -40.46
CA LEU A 14 18.32 17.62 -39.01
C LEU A 14 17.53 16.33 -38.71
N ALA A 15 18.22 15.19 -38.71
CA ALA A 15 17.71 13.98 -38.08
C ALA A 15 17.70 14.20 -36.56
N SER A 16 16.61 14.78 -36.05
CA SER A 16 16.33 14.79 -34.63
C SER A 16 15.87 13.39 -34.25
N CYS A 17 16.80 12.55 -33.78
CA CYS A 17 16.43 11.40 -32.97
C CYS A 17 15.89 11.94 -31.64
N THR A 18 14.60 12.26 -31.59
CA THR A 18 13.88 12.31 -30.32
C THR A 18 13.78 10.87 -29.83
N GLN A 19 14.69 10.45 -28.96
CA GLN A 19 14.40 9.32 -28.09
C GLN A 19 13.25 9.78 -27.20
N GLU A 20 12.04 9.37 -27.55
CA GLU A 20 10.91 9.38 -26.62
C GLU A 20 11.34 8.52 -25.44
N MET A 21 11.76 9.17 -24.35
CA MET A 21 11.88 8.51 -23.07
C MET A 21 10.47 8.13 -22.65
N GLU A 22 10.07 6.92 -23.02
CA GLU A 22 8.85 6.31 -22.54
C GLU A 22 9.00 6.13 -21.02
N TYR A 23 8.34 7.01 -20.26
CA TYR A 23 8.28 6.92 -18.81
C TYR A 23 7.53 5.63 -18.45
N GLN A 24 8.28 4.59 -18.15
CA GLN A 24 7.76 3.40 -17.49
C GLN A 24 7.63 3.76 -16.00
N PRO A 25 6.42 3.96 -15.46
CA PRO A 25 6.28 4.27 -14.06
C PRO A 25 6.76 3.03 -13.28
N GLN A 26 7.90 3.14 -12.60
CA GLN A 26 8.33 2.13 -11.67
C GLN A 26 7.31 2.13 -10.53
N SER A 27 6.53 1.06 -10.42
CA SER A 27 5.53 0.92 -9.34
C SER A 27 6.22 1.16 -8.00
N SER A 28 5.84 2.26 -7.33
CA SER A 28 6.40 2.58 -6.03
C SER A 28 5.79 1.64 -5.01
N GLU A 29 6.64 0.84 -4.37
CA GLU A 29 6.23 -0.04 -3.28
C GLU A 29 5.53 0.79 -2.18
N LEU A 30 4.32 0.38 -1.82
CA LEU A 30 3.54 1.02 -0.76
C LEU A 30 4.09 0.60 0.61
N ARG A 31 4.38 1.60 1.46
CA ARG A 31 4.72 1.40 2.88
C ARG A 31 3.63 1.96 3.76
N ILE A 32 3.36 1.27 4.86
CA ILE A 32 2.28 1.62 5.78
C ILE A 32 2.86 1.97 7.14
N SER A 33 2.26 2.98 7.78
CA SER A 33 2.44 3.28 9.20
C SER A 33 1.05 3.31 9.84
N VAL A 34 0.87 2.57 10.93
CA VAL A 34 -0.38 2.55 11.71
C VAL A 34 -0.05 2.89 13.15
N GLY A 35 -0.80 3.83 13.72
CA GLY A 35 -0.80 4.16 15.14
C GLY A 35 -2.16 3.92 15.76
N VAL A 36 -2.21 3.84 17.10
CA VAL A 36 -3.43 3.70 17.89
C VAL A 36 -3.43 4.76 18.97
N ASN A 37 -4.56 5.46 19.14
CA ASN A 37 -4.62 6.59 20.07
C ASN A 37 -5.12 6.17 21.46
N GLU A 38 -6.12 5.28 21.59
CA GLU A 38 -6.74 5.02 22.91
C GLU A 38 -7.29 3.60 23.15
N THR A 39 -7.24 2.69 22.17
CA THR A 39 -7.85 1.36 22.30
C THR A 39 -6.85 0.26 22.01
N ARG A 40 -6.04 -0.08 23.01
CA ARG A 40 -5.41 -1.40 23.09
C ARG A 40 -5.69 -1.99 24.46
N VAL A 41 -5.80 -3.31 24.56
CA VAL A 41 -5.52 -4.00 25.82
C VAL A 41 -4.03 -3.80 26.11
N SER A 42 -3.66 -2.63 26.64
CA SER A 42 -2.31 -2.35 27.11
C SER A 42 -2.09 -3.18 28.36
N GLN A 43 -0.98 -3.91 28.40
CA GLN A 43 -0.49 -4.46 29.64
C GLN A 43 0.74 -3.67 30.05
N GLY A 44 0.73 -3.11 31.25
CA GLY A 44 1.88 -2.44 31.85
C GLY A 44 2.09 -0.99 31.40
N ASN A 45 3.35 -0.56 31.43
CA ASN A 45 3.78 0.81 31.13
C ASN A 45 3.94 1.09 29.62
N ASP A 46 3.62 0.10 28.76
CA ASP A 46 3.97 0.09 27.34
C ASP A 46 3.06 1.00 26.48
N GLY A 47 2.09 1.69 27.10
CA GLY A 47 1.23 2.64 26.41
C GLY A 47 0.37 2.02 25.31
N TYR A 48 -0.04 2.84 24.34
CA TYR A 48 -0.84 2.43 23.19
C TYR A 48 0.08 2.04 22.01
N THR A 49 0.92 1.02 22.17
CA THR A 49 1.87 0.60 21.11
C THR A 49 1.74 -0.87 20.73
N PHE A 50 2.01 -1.20 19.46
CA PHE A 50 2.09 -2.57 18.96
C PHE A 50 3.25 -3.36 19.57
N ASP A 51 3.00 -4.66 19.82
CA ASP A 51 4.04 -5.58 20.31
C ASP A 51 4.78 -6.16 19.11
N THR A 52 6.06 -6.50 19.30
CA THR A 52 6.79 -7.26 18.29
C THR A 52 6.01 -8.53 17.91
N ASN A 53 5.83 -8.72 16.60
CA ASN A 53 5.03 -9.77 15.98
C ASN A 53 3.50 -9.59 16.01
N ASP A 54 2.96 -8.46 16.47
CA ASP A 54 1.58 -8.09 16.12
C ASP A 54 1.43 -8.06 14.59
N GLU A 55 0.32 -8.56 14.08
CA GLU A 55 0.06 -8.70 12.65
C GLU A 55 -1.23 -7.98 12.27
N ILE A 56 -1.19 -7.22 11.17
CA ILE A 56 -2.35 -6.56 10.55
C ILE A 56 -2.54 -7.06 9.12
N GLY A 57 -3.79 -6.99 8.65
CA GLY A 57 -4.10 -7.11 7.23
C GLY A 57 -4.35 -5.74 6.62
N VAL A 58 -3.85 -5.51 5.41
CA VAL A 58 -4.03 -4.26 4.67
C VAL A 58 -4.67 -4.53 3.31
N PHE A 59 -5.67 -3.73 2.95
CA PHE A 59 -6.28 -3.68 1.63
C PHE A 59 -5.96 -2.35 0.96
N VAL A 60 -5.71 -2.39 -0.36
CA VAL A 60 -5.61 -1.19 -1.20
C VAL A 60 -6.57 -1.36 -2.36
N THR A 61 -7.51 -0.42 -2.51
CA THR A 61 -8.49 -0.43 -3.60
C THR A 61 -8.69 0.98 -4.13
N SER A 62 -9.24 1.13 -5.33
CA SER A 62 -9.45 2.46 -5.91
C SER A 62 -10.55 3.21 -5.14
N GLU A 63 -10.44 4.53 -5.04
CA GLU A 63 -11.46 5.36 -4.36
C GLU A 63 -12.86 5.09 -4.94
N GLY A 64 -13.85 4.86 -4.07
CA GLY A 64 -15.23 4.57 -4.45
C GLY A 64 -15.50 3.16 -4.99
N LYS A 65 -14.50 2.25 -5.01
CA LYS A 65 -14.67 0.84 -5.35
C LYS A 65 -14.76 -0.03 -4.10
N SER A 66 -15.46 -1.16 -4.22
CA SER A 66 -15.45 -2.21 -3.21
C SER A 66 -14.17 -3.04 -3.34
N ILE A 67 -13.56 -3.38 -2.20
CA ILE A 67 -12.39 -4.27 -2.15
C ILE A 67 -12.70 -5.59 -2.89
N GLN A 68 -11.82 -6.00 -3.80
CA GLN A 68 -11.92 -7.25 -4.55
C GLN A 68 -10.76 -8.18 -4.21
N ALA A 69 -11.01 -9.50 -4.19
CA ALA A 69 -9.94 -10.49 -4.01
C ALA A 69 -8.86 -10.43 -5.11
N THR A 70 -9.17 -9.81 -6.25
CA THR A 70 -8.25 -9.57 -7.37
C THR A 70 -7.42 -8.30 -7.22
N ASP A 71 -7.64 -7.47 -6.19
CA ASP A 71 -6.84 -6.28 -5.96
C ASP A 71 -5.37 -6.68 -5.70
N LYS A 72 -4.41 -5.94 -6.28
CA LYS A 72 -2.97 -6.23 -6.17
C LYS A 72 -2.53 -6.39 -4.71
N SER A 73 -3.07 -5.54 -3.85
CA SER A 73 -2.81 -5.53 -2.41
C SER A 73 -4.04 -5.96 -1.62
N TYR A 74 -4.45 -7.21 -1.79
CA TYR A 74 -5.55 -7.81 -1.04
C TYR A 74 -5.05 -8.57 0.21
N ASN A 75 -5.59 -8.20 1.39
CA ASN A 75 -5.30 -8.79 2.70
C ASN A 75 -3.79 -8.98 2.97
N MET A 76 -3.01 -7.94 2.74
CA MET A 76 -1.56 -7.94 2.84
C MET A 76 -1.14 -8.03 4.31
N LYS A 77 -0.48 -9.12 4.70
CA LYS A 77 0.03 -9.28 6.05
C LYS A 77 1.20 -8.32 6.30
N ASN A 78 1.09 -7.51 7.33
CA ASN A 78 2.16 -6.68 7.83
C ASN A 78 2.43 -7.02 9.30
N ARG A 79 3.70 -7.17 9.66
CA ARG A 79 4.15 -7.54 11.01
C ARG A 79 4.85 -6.36 11.67
N TRP A 80 4.53 -6.07 12.92
CA TRP A 80 5.27 -5.08 13.70
C TRP A 80 6.62 -5.63 14.14
N SER A 81 7.71 -4.95 13.76
CA SER A 81 9.08 -5.33 14.12
C SER A 81 9.48 -4.92 15.55
N GLY A 82 8.69 -4.09 16.21
CA GLY A 82 9.07 -3.33 17.40
C GLY A 82 9.31 -1.84 17.11
N SER A 83 9.55 -1.47 15.85
CA SER A 83 9.80 -0.08 15.43
C SER A 83 9.07 0.34 14.16
N GLY A 84 8.46 -0.59 13.42
CA GLY A 84 7.72 -0.31 12.20
C GLY A 84 6.99 -1.53 11.65
N TRP A 85 6.10 -1.30 10.70
CA TRP A 85 5.40 -2.36 9.98
C TRP A 85 6.25 -2.90 8.83
N VAL A 86 6.38 -4.22 8.76
CA VAL A 86 7.09 -4.94 7.70
C VAL A 86 6.09 -5.81 6.96
N ALA A 87 5.85 -5.49 5.69
CA ALA A 87 5.04 -6.30 4.81
C ALA A 87 5.71 -7.66 4.54
N GLU A 88 4.94 -8.75 4.60
CA GLU A 88 5.43 -10.10 4.26
C GLU A 88 5.74 -10.24 2.76
N ARG A 89 5.03 -9.47 1.92
CA ARG A 89 5.23 -9.36 0.48
C ARG A 89 4.97 -7.91 0.05
N PRO A 90 5.64 -7.41 -1.01
CA PRO A 90 5.47 -6.04 -1.48
C PRO A 90 4.01 -5.67 -1.69
N MET A 91 3.65 -4.44 -1.33
CA MET A 91 2.34 -3.86 -1.56
C MET A 91 2.43 -2.81 -2.67
N TYR A 92 1.32 -2.65 -3.39
CA TYR A 92 1.23 -1.79 -4.56
C TYR A 92 -0.05 -0.94 -4.52
N TRP A 93 0.04 0.23 -5.14
CA TRP A 93 -1.13 1.03 -5.51
C TRP A 93 -1.97 0.32 -6.58
N THR A 94 -3.23 0.72 -6.74
CA THR A 94 -4.09 0.11 -7.76
C THR A 94 -3.62 0.41 -9.19
N SER A 95 -2.99 1.57 -9.40
CA SER A 95 -2.38 2.00 -10.66
C SER A 95 -1.07 2.73 -10.39
N ASP A 96 -0.17 2.70 -11.37
CA ASP A 96 1.07 3.47 -11.37
C ASP A 96 0.87 4.90 -11.95
N GLU A 97 -0.35 5.21 -12.40
CA GLU A 97 -0.74 6.54 -12.87
C GLU A 97 -0.79 7.54 -11.71
N VAL A 98 -0.02 8.63 -11.84
CA VAL A 98 0.05 9.72 -10.87
C VAL A 98 -1.33 10.36 -10.70
N GLY A 99 -1.72 10.59 -9.44
CA GLY A 99 -3.01 11.19 -9.11
C GLY A 99 -4.16 10.19 -8.97
N THR A 100 -3.92 8.90 -9.21
CA THR A 100 -4.90 7.84 -8.90
C THR A 100 -5.24 7.87 -7.41
N LYS A 101 -6.53 8.05 -7.11
CA LYS A 101 -7.03 8.03 -5.73
C LYS A 101 -7.30 6.60 -5.27
N ASN A 102 -6.85 6.28 -4.06
CA ASN A 102 -6.94 4.95 -3.47
C ASN A 102 -7.49 5.05 -2.05
N ASN A 103 -8.23 4.01 -1.64
CA ASN A 103 -8.54 3.72 -0.26
C ASN A 103 -7.54 2.68 0.26
N VAL A 104 -6.96 2.95 1.43
CA VAL A 104 -6.10 2.02 2.15
C VAL A 104 -6.77 1.70 3.46
N ILE A 105 -7.03 0.41 3.72
CA ILE A 105 -7.81 -0.05 4.87
C ILE A 105 -6.98 -1.08 5.62
N GLY A 106 -6.76 -0.88 6.92
CA GLY A 106 -6.04 -1.78 7.79
C GLY A 106 -6.94 -2.41 8.85
N TYR A 107 -6.62 -3.62 9.29
CA TYR A 107 -7.28 -4.23 10.45
C TYR A 107 -6.33 -5.09 11.30
N TYR A 108 -6.64 -5.19 12.59
CA TYR A 108 -5.99 -6.04 13.59
C TYR A 108 -7.05 -6.83 14.38
N PRO A 109 -6.77 -8.07 14.82
CA PRO A 109 -5.62 -8.89 14.47
C PRO A 109 -5.77 -9.53 13.08
N TYR A 110 -4.65 -9.77 12.40
CA TYR A 110 -4.64 -10.42 11.08
C TYR A 110 -5.31 -11.81 11.08
N THR A 111 -6.03 -12.11 10.00
CA THR A 111 -6.50 -13.46 9.66
C THR A 111 -6.09 -13.81 8.23
N THR A 112 -5.72 -15.07 8.00
CA THR A 112 -5.34 -15.55 6.66
C THR A 112 -6.50 -15.53 5.67
N THR A 113 -7.72 -15.72 6.17
CA THR A 113 -8.91 -15.87 5.34
C THR A 113 -9.89 -14.74 5.63
N VAL A 114 -10.16 -13.94 4.61
CA VAL A 114 -11.24 -12.94 4.58
C VAL A 114 -12.16 -13.33 3.45
N SER A 115 -13.32 -13.92 3.77
CA SER A 115 -14.27 -14.40 2.77
C SER A 115 -15.00 -13.26 2.06
N ASP A 116 -15.29 -12.19 2.80
CA ASP A 116 -15.94 -10.99 2.29
C ASP A 116 -15.39 -9.78 3.07
N PRO A 117 -14.57 -8.92 2.45
CA PRO A 117 -14.00 -7.75 3.13
C PRO A 117 -15.07 -6.71 3.48
N THR A 118 -16.27 -6.78 2.90
CA THR A 118 -17.42 -5.92 3.27
C THR A 118 -18.20 -6.47 4.45
N LYS A 119 -17.95 -7.73 4.84
CA LYS A 119 -18.57 -8.43 5.98
C LYS A 119 -17.50 -9.12 6.80
N PHE A 120 -16.55 -8.34 7.31
CA PHE A 120 -15.45 -8.88 8.08
C PHE A 120 -15.97 -9.62 9.33
N VAL A 121 -15.71 -10.92 9.40
CA VAL A 121 -16.15 -11.76 10.52
C VAL A 121 -15.07 -11.77 11.58
N PHE A 122 -15.45 -11.31 12.77
CA PHE A 122 -14.62 -11.39 13.96
C PHE A 122 -15.25 -12.34 14.97
N THR A 123 -14.44 -13.23 15.54
CA THR A 123 -14.89 -14.18 16.57
C THR A 123 -14.38 -13.74 17.93
N VAL A 124 -15.31 -13.42 18.83
CA VAL A 124 -14.99 -13.10 20.23
C VAL A 124 -14.42 -14.34 20.92
N ALA A 125 -13.19 -14.25 21.40
CA ALA A 125 -12.51 -15.29 22.17
C ALA A 125 -12.95 -15.22 23.63
N ALA A 126 -13.69 -16.23 24.10
CA ALA A 126 -14.14 -16.32 25.49
C ALA A 126 -12.98 -16.51 26.49
N ASP A 127 -11.91 -17.18 26.06
CA ASP A 127 -10.73 -17.39 26.88
C ASP A 127 -9.90 -16.11 26.94
N GLN A 128 -9.78 -15.53 28.14
CA GLN A 128 -9.07 -14.29 28.43
C GLN A 128 -7.92 -14.50 29.42
N SER A 129 -7.44 -15.74 29.57
CA SER A 129 -6.51 -16.11 30.65
C SER A 129 -5.09 -15.54 30.53
N THR A 130 -4.72 -15.00 29.38
CA THR A 130 -3.38 -14.42 29.14
C THR A 130 -3.48 -13.12 28.33
N ALA A 131 -2.43 -12.31 28.35
CA ALA A 131 -2.32 -11.09 27.53
C ALA A 131 -2.61 -11.34 26.04
N LYS A 132 -1.92 -12.33 25.47
CA LYS A 132 -2.08 -12.73 24.07
C LYS A 132 -3.52 -13.13 23.75
N LYS A 133 -4.21 -13.78 24.68
CA LYS A 133 -5.61 -14.19 24.50
C LYS A 133 -6.58 -13.01 24.59
N LYS A 134 -6.32 -12.04 25.48
CA LYS A 134 -7.08 -10.78 25.55
C LYS A 134 -6.97 -9.96 24.27
N LYS A 135 -5.75 -9.86 23.70
CA LYS A 135 -5.48 -9.15 22.44
C LYS A 135 -6.23 -9.72 21.24
N LYS A 136 -6.64 -11.00 21.27
CA LYS A 136 -7.51 -11.54 20.22
C LYS A 136 -8.88 -10.86 20.16
N ASN A 137 -9.34 -10.26 21.26
CA ASN A 137 -10.60 -9.52 21.33
C ASN A 137 -10.46 -8.03 20.97
N ASP A 138 -9.23 -7.55 20.81
CA ASP A 138 -8.88 -6.14 20.62
C ASP A 138 -8.95 -5.79 19.13
N PHE A 139 -10.14 -5.86 18.54
CA PHE A 139 -10.31 -5.63 17.12
C PHE A 139 -10.17 -4.14 16.78
N LEU A 140 -9.31 -3.84 15.81
CA LEU A 140 -9.05 -2.48 15.31
C LEU A 140 -9.21 -2.46 13.80
N TYR A 141 -9.73 -1.37 13.25
CA TYR A 141 -9.76 -1.11 11.82
C TYR A 141 -9.72 0.40 11.54
N GLY A 142 -9.29 0.77 10.33
CA GLY A 142 -9.20 2.16 9.88
C GLY A 142 -8.89 2.27 8.40
#